data_AF-A0A538QNW3-F1
#
_entry.id   AF-A0A538QNW3-F1
#
_cell.length_a   1.000
_cell.length_b   1.000
_cell.length_c   1.000
_cell.angle_alpha   90.00
_cell.angle_beta   90.00
_cell.angle_gamma   90.00
#
_symmetry.space_group_name_H-M   'P 1'
#
loop_
_entity.id
_entity.type
_entity.pdbx_description
1 polymer ?
#
loop_
_entity_poly.entity_id
_entity_poly.type
_entity_poly.pdbx_seq_one_letter_code
_entity_poly.pdbx_strand_id
1 'polypeptide(L)'
;MFVPIERLVMRLRQPASRAAEVAALRQRLRVERASTVADDERGLAGEVARAKRAAAAAFGEVASCGSCAARQPWPVGGFAGGACCAGATASVFDDHELAALAHAGTRPRDLRPPAGRDAHAGCAFRGAEACSLALEHRPARCVHYVCDTLRVELHRRGRLDEVEAQLAELERAMRAFTAAHRARQDREVLAPVIDAVRAAVRRRSSP
;
A
#
# COMPACT_ATOMS: atom_id res chain seq x y z
N MET A 1 29.21 9.32 27.41
CA MET A 1 28.81 9.39 25.99
C MET A 1 28.47 7.98 25.51
N PHE A 2 27.24 7.52 25.73
CA PHE A 2 26.79 6.13 25.53
C PHE A 2 26.03 5.94 24.20
N VAL A 3 26.71 6.17 23.07
CA VAL A 3 26.13 6.07 21.70
C VAL A 3 26.30 4.70 20.98
N PRO A 4 26.94 3.63 21.51
CA PRO A 4 27.11 2.40 20.72
C PRO A 4 25.91 1.44 20.77
N ILE A 5 25.15 1.40 21.88
CA ILE A 5 24.05 0.44 22.05
C ILE A 5 22.79 0.88 21.29
N GLU A 6 22.45 2.18 21.27
CA GLU A 6 21.35 2.68 20.46
C GLU A 6 21.58 2.44 18.96
N ARG A 7 22.81 2.62 18.45
CA ARG A 7 23.14 2.29 17.05
C ARG A 7 23.07 0.80 16.75
N LEU A 8 23.35 -0.07 17.73
CA LEU A 8 23.25 -1.52 17.58
C LEU A 8 21.80 -2.02 17.63
N VAL A 9 21.00 -1.48 18.55
CA VAL A 9 19.55 -1.73 18.64
C VAL A 9 18.83 -1.15 17.43
N MET A 10 19.28 0.01 16.93
CA MET A 10 18.82 0.55 15.65
C MET A 10 19.15 -0.44 14.54
N ARG A 11 20.39 -0.95 14.39
CA ARG A 11 20.77 -1.98 13.38
C ARG A 11 19.94 -3.27 13.48
N LEU A 12 19.62 -3.74 14.68
CA LEU A 12 18.81 -4.93 14.92
C LEU A 12 17.30 -4.70 14.71
N ARG A 13 16.84 -3.44 14.83
CA ARG A 13 15.46 -2.99 14.52
C ARG A 13 15.38 -2.24 13.20
N GLN A 14 16.44 -2.19 12.40
CA GLN A 14 16.38 -1.49 11.12
C GLN A 14 15.44 -2.31 10.24
N PRO A 15 14.46 -1.67 9.60
CA PRO A 15 13.68 -2.35 8.59
C PRO A 15 14.65 -2.97 7.56
N ALA A 16 14.24 -4.09 6.96
CA ALA A 16 14.95 -4.65 5.82
C ALA A 16 15.36 -3.50 4.89
N SER A 17 16.60 -3.50 4.40
CA SER A 17 17.09 -2.36 3.60
C SER A 17 16.07 -1.97 2.53
N ARG A 18 15.91 -0.67 2.24
CA ARG A 18 14.96 -0.17 1.21
C ARG A 18 15.01 -1.03 -0.06
N ALA A 19 16.20 -1.45 -0.47
CA ALA A 19 16.43 -2.33 -1.61
C ALA A 19 15.77 -3.72 -1.45
N ALA A 20 15.90 -4.35 -0.28
CA ALA A 20 15.27 -5.63 0.02
C ALA A 20 13.74 -5.54 0.02
N GLU A 21 13.16 -4.49 0.64
CA GLU A 21 11.71 -4.27 0.61
C GLU A 21 11.18 -4.09 -0.82
N VAL A 22 11.86 -3.27 -1.63
CA VAL A 22 11.50 -3.07 -3.04
C VAL A 22 11.67 -4.35 -3.85
N ALA A 23 12.72 -5.13 -3.61
CA ALA A 23 12.94 -6.40 -4.29
C ALA A 23 11.82 -7.41 -3.98
N ALA A 24 11.46 -7.56 -2.70
CA ALA A 24 10.38 -8.42 -2.24
C ALA A 24 9.02 -7.98 -2.84
N LEU A 25 8.75 -6.67 -2.82
CA LEU A 25 7.51 -6.13 -3.38
C LEU A 25 7.42 -6.33 -4.90
N ARG A 26 8.51 -6.07 -5.64
CA ARG A 26 8.58 -6.34 -7.08
C ARG A 26 8.38 -7.81 -7.38
N GLN A 27 8.89 -8.71 -6.54
CA GLN A 27 8.69 -10.14 -6.72
C GLN A 27 7.22 -10.54 -6.54
N ARG A 28 6.57 -10.08 -5.46
CA ARG A 28 5.13 -10.28 -5.24
C ARG A 28 4.31 -9.75 -6.42
N LEU A 29 4.63 -8.55 -6.91
CA LEU A 29 3.96 -7.97 -8.08
C LEU A 29 4.15 -8.80 -9.36
N ARG A 30 5.33 -9.40 -9.58
CA ARG A 30 5.55 -10.30 -10.73
C ARG A 30 4.67 -11.53 -10.66
N VAL A 31 4.58 -12.15 -9.47
CA VAL A 31 3.73 -13.33 -9.25
C VAL A 31 2.28 -12.98 -9.58
N GLU A 32 1.77 -11.89 -9.01
CA GLU A 32 0.37 -11.49 -9.21
C GLU A 32 0.05 -11.13 -10.66
N ARG A 33 0.99 -10.52 -11.39
CA ARG A 33 0.83 -10.25 -12.82
C ARG A 33 0.86 -11.49 -13.70
N ALA A 34 1.50 -12.56 -13.24
CA ALA A 34 1.57 -13.82 -13.97
C ALA A 34 0.31 -14.68 -13.76
N SER A 35 -0.51 -14.34 -12.76
CA SER A 35 -1.79 -15.01 -12.53
C SER A 35 -2.77 -14.77 -13.67
N THR A 36 -3.52 -15.82 -14.02
CA THR A 36 -4.67 -15.71 -14.92
C THR A 36 -5.83 -15.10 -14.14
N VAL A 37 -6.41 -14.02 -14.68
CA VAL A 37 -7.45 -13.23 -14.01
C VAL A 37 -8.65 -13.14 -14.92
N ALA A 38 -9.86 -13.23 -14.36
CA ALA A 38 -11.10 -13.01 -15.09
C ALA A 38 -11.24 -11.54 -15.53
N ASP A 39 -11.99 -11.27 -16.59
CA ASP A 39 -12.21 -9.89 -17.06
C ASP A 39 -12.89 -9.02 -15.99
N ASP A 40 -13.77 -9.61 -15.18
CA ASP A 40 -14.46 -8.91 -14.08
C ASP A 40 -13.49 -8.38 -13.01
N GLU A 41 -12.51 -9.19 -12.58
CA GLU A 41 -11.51 -8.75 -11.58
C GLU A 41 -10.58 -7.67 -12.15
N ARG A 42 -10.23 -7.74 -13.44
CA ARG A 42 -9.53 -6.64 -14.13
C ARG A 42 -10.38 -5.37 -14.21
N GLY A 43 -11.67 -5.50 -14.49
CA GLY A 43 -12.63 -4.39 -14.51
C GLY A 43 -12.70 -3.67 -13.17
N LEU A 44 -12.82 -4.43 -12.08
CA LEU A 44 -12.82 -3.94 -10.70
C LEU A 44 -11.49 -3.25 -10.32
N ALA A 45 -10.34 -3.80 -10.73
CA ALA A 45 -9.06 -3.12 -10.55
C ALA A 45 -9.00 -1.77 -11.30
N GLY A 46 -9.59 -1.72 -12.49
CA GLY A 46 -9.79 -0.48 -13.25
C GLY A 46 -10.67 0.53 -12.50
N GLU A 47 -11.74 0.08 -11.86
CA GLU A 47 -12.61 0.91 -11.01
C GLU A 47 -11.87 1.50 -9.82
N VAL A 48 -11.10 0.67 -9.10
CA VAL A 48 -10.21 1.12 -8.01
C VAL A 48 -9.28 2.22 -8.53
N ALA A 49 -8.64 2.01 -9.67
CA ALA A 49 -7.72 2.99 -10.25
C ALA A 49 -8.43 4.31 -10.63
N ARG A 50 -9.67 4.25 -11.12
CA ARG A 50 -10.49 5.44 -11.41
C ARG A 50 -10.88 6.18 -10.13
N ALA A 51 -11.48 5.48 -9.17
CA ALA A 51 -11.91 6.06 -7.90
C ALA A 51 -10.74 6.67 -7.12
N LYS A 52 -9.57 6.02 -7.14
CA LYS A 52 -8.34 6.55 -6.53
C LYS A 52 -7.93 7.91 -7.12
N ARG A 53 -8.01 8.05 -8.45
CA ARG A 53 -7.71 9.34 -9.12
C ARG A 53 -8.74 10.40 -8.79
N ALA A 54 -10.02 10.04 -8.75
CA ALA A 54 -11.09 10.96 -8.38
C ALA A 54 -10.95 11.46 -6.93
N ALA A 55 -10.66 10.56 -5.98
CA ALA A 55 -10.37 10.92 -4.60
C ALA A 55 -9.15 11.85 -4.49
N ALA A 56 -8.04 11.51 -5.16
CA ALA A 56 -6.84 12.36 -5.17
C ALA A 56 -7.11 13.76 -5.76
N ALA A 57 -7.91 13.85 -6.82
CA ALA A 57 -8.31 15.13 -7.42
C ALA A 57 -9.18 15.96 -6.46
N ALA A 58 -10.11 15.31 -5.76
CA ALA A 58 -10.97 15.95 -4.76
C ALA A 58 -10.20 16.49 -3.54
N PHE A 59 -9.03 15.92 -3.19
CA PHE A 59 -8.15 16.55 -2.21
C PHE A 59 -7.53 17.85 -2.74
N GLY A 60 -7.11 17.88 -4.01
CA GLY A 60 -6.32 18.97 -4.59
C GLY A 60 -5.03 19.24 -3.80
N GLU A 61 -4.55 20.48 -3.81
CA GLU A 61 -3.38 20.88 -3.04
C GLU A 61 -3.76 21.08 -1.57
N VAL A 62 -3.12 20.33 -0.66
CA VAL A 62 -3.41 20.38 0.79
C VAL A 62 -2.17 20.82 1.56
N ALA A 63 -2.34 21.78 2.48
CA ALA A 63 -1.24 22.35 3.26
C ALA A 63 -0.93 21.52 4.51
N SER A 64 -1.95 20.92 5.13
CA SER A 64 -1.84 20.16 6.39
C SER A 64 -0.92 18.95 6.28
N CYS A 65 -0.77 18.41 5.07
CA CYS A 65 0.12 17.29 4.82
C CYS A 65 1.60 17.69 4.72
N GLY A 66 1.96 18.97 4.76
CA GLY A 66 3.36 19.41 4.56
C GLY A 66 4.25 19.33 5.80
N SER A 67 3.68 19.33 7.01
CA SER A 67 4.47 19.64 8.22
C SER A 67 4.32 18.67 9.38
N CYS A 68 3.30 17.80 9.40
CA CYS A 68 3.01 17.01 10.61
C CYS A 68 4.04 15.91 10.90
N ALA A 69 4.82 15.47 9.90
CA ALA A 69 5.94 14.56 10.11
C ALA A 69 7.03 15.16 11.00
N ALA A 70 7.33 16.46 10.93
CA ALA A 70 8.41 17.11 11.67
C ALA A 70 8.29 16.99 13.20
N ARG A 71 7.10 16.67 13.71
CA ARG A 71 6.84 16.44 15.14
C ARG A 71 7.09 15.00 15.60
N GLN A 72 7.46 14.11 14.69
CA GLN A 72 7.71 12.69 14.99
C GLN A 72 9.18 12.44 15.31
N PRO A 73 9.51 11.38 16.08
CA PRO A 73 10.89 10.96 16.26
C PRO A 73 11.59 10.63 14.94
N TRP A 74 12.91 10.75 14.92
CA TRP A 74 13.74 10.26 13.80
C TRP A 74 13.55 8.73 13.66
N PRO A 75 13.48 8.16 12.44
CA PRO A 75 13.72 8.80 11.15
C PRO A 75 12.52 9.55 10.56
N VAL A 76 11.29 9.35 11.06
CA VAL A 76 10.05 9.92 10.50
C VAL A 76 10.05 11.45 10.49
N GLY A 77 10.58 12.07 11.55
CA GLY A 77 10.70 13.53 11.68
C GLY A 77 11.75 14.19 10.79
N GLY A 78 12.62 13.42 10.15
CA GLY A 78 13.62 13.92 9.21
C GLY A 78 13.10 14.18 7.79
N PHE A 79 11.79 14.05 7.57
CA PHE A 79 11.15 14.12 6.27
C PHE A 79 10.09 15.23 6.27
N ALA A 80 10.05 16.02 5.21
CA ALA A 80 8.90 16.87 4.92
C ALA A 80 7.68 16.00 4.60
N GLY A 81 6.49 16.48 4.97
CA GLY A 81 5.24 15.79 4.65
C GLY A 81 4.45 15.25 5.84
N GLY A 82 3.54 14.32 5.55
CA GLY A 82 2.56 13.79 6.49
C GLY A 82 3.11 12.59 7.28
N ALA A 83 2.90 12.57 8.59
CA ALA A 83 3.25 11.43 9.44
C ALA A 83 2.52 10.13 9.02
N CYS A 84 1.32 10.23 8.45
CA CYS A 84 0.54 9.10 7.95
C CYS A 84 1.22 8.36 6.78
N CYS A 85 2.19 8.97 6.10
CA CYS A 85 2.98 8.33 5.05
C CYS A 85 4.14 7.46 5.59
N ALA A 86 4.31 7.36 6.91
CA ALA A 86 5.39 6.62 7.57
C ALA A 86 5.14 5.11 7.76
N GLY A 87 4.04 4.56 7.23
CA GLY A 87 3.70 3.14 7.39
C GLY A 87 4.75 2.20 6.77
N ALA A 88 4.85 0.97 7.29
CA ALA A 88 5.74 -0.04 6.73
C ALA A 88 5.31 -0.45 5.31
N THR A 89 6.28 -0.64 4.40
CA THR A 89 6.01 -0.95 2.98
C THR A 89 5.08 -2.15 2.82
N ALA A 90 5.30 -3.23 3.57
CA ALA A 90 4.45 -4.43 3.50
C ALA A 90 3.01 -4.17 3.97
N SER A 91 2.81 -3.27 4.93
CA SER A 91 1.47 -2.91 5.43
C SER A 91 0.74 -1.98 4.47
N VAL A 92 1.45 -1.12 3.74
CA VAL A 92 0.85 -0.21 2.76
C VAL A 92 0.55 -0.95 1.45
N PHE A 93 1.39 -1.91 1.09
CA PHE A 93 1.21 -2.80 -0.06
C PHE A 93 0.85 -4.21 0.43
N ASP A 94 -0.32 -4.33 1.07
CA ASP A 94 -0.89 -5.65 1.36
C ASP A 94 -1.26 -6.38 0.05
N ASP A 95 -1.63 -7.66 0.15
CA ASP A 95 -1.83 -8.50 -1.03
C ASP A 95 -2.95 -7.97 -1.94
N HIS A 96 -4.02 -7.43 -1.36
CA HIS A 96 -5.15 -6.88 -2.13
C HIS A 96 -4.79 -5.57 -2.82
N GLU A 97 -4.09 -4.66 -2.13
CA GLU A 97 -3.58 -3.43 -2.73
C GLU A 97 -2.61 -3.72 -3.87
N LEU A 98 -1.72 -4.70 -3.69
CA LEU A 98 -0.76 -5.08 -4.71
C LEU A 98 -1.42 -5.74 -5.92
N ALA A 99 -2.44 -6.58 -5.71
CA ALA A 99 -3.21 -7.19 -6.78
C ALA A 99 -4.02 -6.16 -7.57
N ALA A 100 -4.69 -5.23 -6.89
CA ALA A 100 -5.38 -4.14 -7.55
C ALA A 100 -4.43 -3.33 -8.44
N LEU A 101 -3.22 -3.01 -7.95
CA LEU A 101 -2.19 -2.32 -8.75
C LEU A 101 -1.70 -3.15 -9.92
N ALA A 102 -1.44 -4.45 -9.73
CA ALA A 102 -0.98 -5.36 -10.77
C ALA A 102 -2.00 -5.43 -11.91
N HIS A 103 -3.26 -5.65 -11.58
CA HIS A 103 -4.36 -5.82 -12.53
C HIS A 103 -4.79 -4.49 -13.18
N ALA A 104 -4.57 -3.36 -12.51
CA ALA A 104 -4.66 -2.02 -13.11
C ALA A 104 -3.45 -1.65 -14.01
N GLY A 105 -2.44 -2.52 -14.11
CA GLY A 105 -1.35 -2.41 -15.07
C GLY A 105 0.02 -2.02 -14.51
N THR A 106 0.16 -1.78 -13.20
CA THR A 106 1.44 -1.42 -12.55
C THR A 106 2.49 -2.50 -12.77
N ARG A 107 3.69 -2.11 -13.21
CA ARG A 107 4.82 -3.00 -13.52
C ARG A 107 5.90 -2.89 -12.43
N PRO A 108 6.75 -3.91 -12.25
CA PRO A 108 7.85 -3.85 -11.29
C PRO A 108 8.80 -2.65 -11.48
N ARG A 109 8.99 -2.22 -12.73
CA ARG A 109 9.82 -1.06 -13.09
C ARG A 109 9.23 0.29 -12.70
N ASP A 110 7.93 0.32 -12.38
CA ASP A 110 7.20 1.53 -11.97
C ASP A 110 7.33 1.75 -10.46
N LEU A 111 7.61 0.67 -9.70
CA LEU A 111 7.94 0.72 -8.28
C LEU A 111 9.37 1.21 -8.06
N ARG A 112 9.60 2.52 -8.24
CA ARG A 112 10.91 3.15 -8.12
C ARG A 112 11.07 3.81 -6.74
N PRO A 113 12.04 3.39 -5.91
CA PRO A 113 12.37 4.11 -4.69
C PRO A 113 12.96 5.50 -5.00
N PRO A 114 13.07 6.40 -4.00
CA PRO A 114 13.76 7.67 -4.15
C PRO A 114 15.21 7.46 -4.62
N ALA A 115 15.68 8.32 -5.54
CA ALA A 115 17.02 8.22 -6.13
C ALA A 115 18.15 8.65 -5.18
N GLY A 116 17.83 9.32 -4.07
CA GLY A 116 18.79 9.87 -3.11
C GLY A 116 19.26 8.89 -2.04
N ARG A 117 20.22 9.34 -1.23
CA ARG A 117 20.71 8.64 -0.02
C ARG A 117 19.83 8.87 1.21
N ASP A 118 18.57 9.27 0.99
CA ASP A 118 17.62 9.56 2.06
C ASP A 118 17.51 8.35 3.00
N ALA A 119 17.45 8.61 4.30
CA ALA A 119 17.23 7.56 5.28
C ALA A 119 15.95 6.76 4.95
N HIS A 120 15.91 5.48 5.30
CA HIS A 120 14.66 4.72 5.22
C HIS A 120 13.84 5.02 6.47
N ALA A 121 12.60 5.50 6.29
CA ALA A 121 11.77 6.05 7.35
C ALA A 121 10.32 5.56 7.29
N GLY A 122 10.18 4.24 7.20
CA GLY A 122 8.89 3.55 7.04
C GLY A 122 8.74 2.99 5.63
N CYS A 123 7.90 3.61 4.82
CA CYS A 123 7.65 3.14 3.46
C CYS A 123 8.90 3.34 2.58
N ALA A 124 9.28 2.31 1.82
CA ALA A 124 10.43 2.30 0.93
C ALA A 124 10.38 3.40 -0.13
N PHE A 125 9.19 3.89 -0.44
CA PHE A 125 8.94 4.92 -1.45
C PHE A 125 8.90 6.34 -0.91
N ARG A 126 8.97 6.50 0.42
CA ARG A 126 9.06 7.81 1.05
C ARG A 126 10.47 8.38 0.86
N GLY A 127 10.56 9.49 0.14
CA GLY A 127 11.75 10.33 0.03
C GLY A 127 11.62 11.58 0.89
N ALA A 128 12.71 12.34 1.03
CA ALA A 128 12.83 13.50 1.92
C ALA A 128 11.69 14.52 1.77
N GLU A 129 11.32 14.83 0.53
CA GLU A 129 10.33 15.87 0.20
C GLU A 129 8.97 15.30 -0.24
N ALA A 130 8.95 14.10 -0.81
CA ALA A 130 7.74 13.51 -1.40
C ALA A 130 7.81 11.99 -1.55
N CYS A 131 6.66 11.38 -1.85
CA CYS A 131 6.60 10.01 -2.32
C CYS A 131 7.19 9.90 -3.74
N SER A 132 8.09 8.95 -3.94
CA SER A 132 8.76 8.67 -5.23
C SER A 132 7.86 8.00 -6.28
N LEU A 133 6.71 7.45 -5.87
CA LEU A 133 5.77 6.82 -6.81
C LEU A 133 4.81 7.84 -7.39
N ALA A 134 4.51 7.71 -8.69
CA ALA A 134 3.37 8.38 -9.30
C ALA A 134 2.04 7.83 -8.73
N LEU A 135 0.97 8.63 -8.78
CA LEU A 135 -0.30 8.33 -8.10
C LEU A 135 -0.89 6.99 -8.56
N GLU A 136 -0.77 6.69 -9.84
CA GLU A 136 -1.29 5.46 -10.46
C GLU A 136 -0.68 4.21 -9.81
N HIS A 137 0.55 4.29 -9.32
CA HIS A 137 1.31 3.19 -8.73
C HIS A 137 1.31 3.18 -7.19
N ARG A 138 0.62 4.15 -6.56
CA ARG A 138 0.39 4.17 -5.10
C ARG A 138 -0.82 3.29 -4.74
N PRO A 139 -0.79 2.53 -3.64
CA PRO A 139 -1.96 1.85 -3.08
C PRO A 139 -3.15 2.80 -2.84
N ALA A 140 -4.37 2.29 -2.91
CA ALA A 140 -5.59 3.04 -2.60
C ALA A 140 -5.56 3.59 -1.17
N ARG A 141 -5.02 2.82 -0.22
CA ARG A 141 -4.80 3.25 1.17
C ARG A 141 -4.00 4.55 1.29
N CYS A 142 -3.13 4.88 0.34
CA CYS A 142 -2.35 6.13 0.36
C CYS A 142 -3.20 7.39 0.15
N VAL A 143 -4.40 7.26 -0.45
CA VAL A 143 -5.33 8.39 -0.62
C VAL A 143 -6.56 8.25 0.28
N HIS A 144 -6.72 7.14 1.00
CA HIS A 144 -7.91 6.88 1.80
C HIS A 144 -7.90 7.61 3.15
N TYR A 145 -6.71 7.86 3.72
CA TYR A 145 -6.59 8.37 5.07
C TYR A 145 -6.73 9.90 5.15
N VAL A 146 -7.65 10.38 6.00
CA VAL A 146 -7.86 11.80 6.30
C VAL A 146 -7.73 12.03 7.81
N CYS A 147 -6.64 12.64 8.26
CA CYS A 147 -6.49 13.02 9.67
C CYS A 147 -7.35 14.24 10.03
N ASP A 148 -7.56 14.48 11.32
CA ASP A 148 -8.39 15.59 11.81
C ASP A 148 -7.94 16.96 11.27
N THR A 149 -6.63 17.19 11.20
CA THR A 149 -6.09 18.45 10.64
C THR A 149 -6.48 18.62 9.17
N LEU A 150 -6.40 17.55 8.38
CA LEU A 150 -6.81 17.57 6.98
C LEU A 150 -8.33 17.71 6.85
N ARG A 151 -9.12 17.06 7.71
CA ARG A 151 -10.59 17.23 7.74
C ARG A 151 -10.98 18.68 8.00
N VAL A 152 -10.35 19.33 8.97
CA VAL A 152 -10.57 20.75 9.28
C VAL A 152 -10.22 21.65 8.10
N GLU A 153 -9.09 21.40 7.42
CA GLU A 153 -8.72 22.16 6.22
C GLU A 153 -9.74 21.99 5.09
N LEU A 154 -10.13 20.75 4.78
CA LEU A 154 -11.11 20.45 3.73
C LEU A 154 -12.48 21.05 4.04
N HIS A 155 -12.90 21.02 5.30
CA HIS A 155 -14.15 21.63 5.75
C HIS A 155 -14.13 23.15 5.55
N ARG A 156 -13.05 23.83 5.99
CA ARG A 156 -12.89 25.28 5.78
C ARG A 156 -12.89 25.69 4.32
N ARG A 157 -12.48 24.78 3.43
CA ARG A 157 -12.47 24.98 1.97
C ARG A 157 -13.77 24.58 1.28
N GLY A 158 -14.76 24.08 2.02
CA GLY A 158 -16.03 23.60 1.45
C GLY A 158 -15.90 22.36 0.57
N ARG A 159 -14.84 21.56 0.76
CA ARG A 159 -14.54 20.37 -0.07
C ARG A 159 -14.71 19.05 0.68
N LEU A 160 -15.01 19.09 1.98
CA LEU A 160 -15.06 17.89 2.81
C LEU A 160 -16.08 16.88 2.27
N ASP A 161 -17.31 17.31 1.99
CA ASP A 161 -18.38 16.42 1.53
C ASP A 161 -18.04 15.74 0.19
N GLU A 162 -17.45 16.50 -0.75
CA GLU A 162 -16.98 15.96 -2.03
C GLU A 162 -15.89 14.90 -1.81
N VAL A 163 -14.89 15.21 -0.98
CA VAL A 163 -13.82 14.25 -0.65
C VAL A 163 -14.38 12.99 0.00
N GLU A 164 -15.28 13.13 0.97
CA GLU A 164 -15.89 11.98 1.64
C GLU A 164 -16.68 11.10 0.68
N ALA A 165 -17.42 11.69 -0.25
CA ALA A 165 -18.13 10.95 -1.30
C ALA A 165 -17.14 10.15 -2.18
N GLN A 166 -16.03 10.76 -2.61
CA GLN A 166 -15.01 10.07 -3.41
C GLN A 166 -14.28 8.98 -2.62
N LEU A 167 -14.06 9.18 -1.32
CA LEU A 167 -13.46 8.17 -0.44
C LEU A 167 -14.39 6.97 -0.23
N ALA A 168 -15.69 7.21 -0.08
CA ALA A 168 -16.70 6.15 0.00
C ALA A 168 -16.77 5.34 -1.31
N GLU A 169 -16.65 6.00 -2.46
CA GLU A 169 -16.56 5.33 -3.77
C GLU A 169 -15.31 4.45 -3.86
N LEU A 170 -14.15 4.98 -3.48
CA LEU A 170 -12.91 4.22 -3.47
C LEU A 170 -12.99 3.00 -2.54
N GLU A 171 -13.58 3.17 -1.36
CA GLU A 171 -13.75 2.08 -0.40
C GLU A 171 -14.71 1.01 -0.95
N ARG A 172 -15.79 1.42 -1.63
CA ARG A 172 -16.71 0.48 -2.31
C ARG A 172 -16.00 -0.30 -3.41
N ALA A 173 -15.24 0.37 -4.28
CA ALA A 173 -14.48 -0.27 -5.35
C ALA A 173 -13.44 -1.26 -4.78
N MET A 174 -12.70 -0.86 -3.73
CA MET A 174 -11.72 -1.75 -3.08
C MET A 174 -12.36 -2.95 -2.42
N ARG A 175 -13.54 -2.80 -1.80
CA ARG A 175 -14.29 -3.92 -1.22
C ARG A 175 -14.74 -4.91 -2.30
N ALA A 176 -15.28 -4.42 -3.42
CA ALA A 176 -15.70 -5.25 -4.54
C ALA A 176 -14.51 -6.02 -5.14
N PHE A 177 -13.40 -5.33 -5.40
CA PHE A 177 -12.17 -5.95 -5.87
C PHE A 177 -11.66 -7.02 -4.89
N THR A 178 -11.58 -6.69 -3.60
CA THR A 178 -11.10 -7.61 -2.56
C THR A 178 -11.95 -8.88 -2.48
N ALA A 179 -13.28 -8.74 -2.59
CA ALA A 179 -14.19 -9.88 -2.60
C ALA A 179 -13.94 -10.80 -3.80
N ALA A 180 -13.80 -10.24 -5.01
CA ALA A 180 -13.49 -11.01 -6.21
C ALA A 180 -12.12 -11.70 -6.13
N HIS A 181 -11.10 -10.97 -5.67
CA HIS A 181 -9.75 -11.48 -5.50
C HIS A 181 -9.68 -12.65 -4.50
N ARG A 182 -10.35 -12.52 -3.35
CA ARG A 182 -10.45 -13.60 -2.35
C ARG A 182 -11.16 -14.83 -2.93
N ALA A 183 -12.27 -14.64 -3.63
CA ALA A 183 -12.99 -15.74 -4.26
C ALA A 183 -12.13 -16.50 -5.29
N ARG A 184 -11.20 -15.81 -5.97
CA ARG A 184 -10.20 -16.44 -6.83
C ARG A 184 -9.15 -17.19 -6.02
N GLN A 185 -8.54 -16.56 -5.01
CA GLN A 185 -7.54 -17.20 -4.15
C GLN A 185 -8.08 -18.47 -3.47
N ASP A 186 -9.33 -18.44 -3.01
CA ASP A 186 -9.99 -19.60 -2.40
C ASP A 186 -10.11 -20.77 -3.40
N ARG A 187 -10.44 -20.46 -4.66
CA ARG A 187 -10.61 -21.45 -5.72
C ARG A 187 -9.29 -22.01 -6.24
N GLU A 188 -8.30 -21.16 -6.46
CA GLU A 188 -7.03 -21.51 -7.12
C GLU A 188 -5.97 -22.04 -6.16
N VAL A 189 -5.99 -21.58 -4.90
CA VAL A 189 -4.92 -21.87 -3.93
C VAL A 189 -5.45 -22.71 -2.77
N LEU A 190 -6.51 -22.27 -2.08
CA LEU A 190 -6.94 -22.91 -0.84
C LEU A 190 -7.66 -24.24 -1.09
N ALA A 191 -8.60 -24.31 -2.02
CA ALA A 191 -9.35 -25.54 -2.29
C ALA A 191 -8.45 -26.73 -2.68
N PRO A 192 -7.48 -26.60 -3.61
CA PRO A 192 -6.56 -27.70 -3.93
C PRO A 192 -5.70 -28.16 -2.75
N VAL A 193 -5.24 -27.23 -1.92
CA VAL A 193 -4.44 -27.54 -0.73
C VAL A 193 -5.28 -28.31 0.29
N ILE A 194 -6.51 -27.87 0.55
CA ILE A 194 -7.43 -28.54 1.47
C ILE A 194 -7.75 -29.96 0.98
N ASP A 195 -7.98 -30.14 -0.32
CA ASP A 195 -8.27 -31.44 -0.90
C ASP A 195 -7.06 -32.39 -0.83
N ALA A 196 -5.85 -31.87 -1.08
CA ALA A 196 -4.61 -32.64 -0.92
C ALA A 196 -4.41 -33.10 0.53
N VAL A 197 -4.63 -32.21 1.52
CA VAL A 197 -4.55 -32.55 2.94
C VAL A 197 -5.60 -33.62 3.30
N ARG A 198 -6.86 -33.46 2.86
CA ARG A 198 -7.92 -34.44 3.09
C ARG A 198 -7.60 -35.80 2.49
N ALA A 199 -7.05 -35.85 1.27
CA ALA A 199 -6.64 -37.10 0.63
C ALA A 199 -5.49 -37.79 1.38
N ALA A 200 -4.51 -37.03 1.87
CA ALA A 200 -3.40 -37.56 2.66
C ALA A 200 -3.87 -38.14 4.00
N VAL A 201 -4.81 -37.49 4.68
CA VAL A 201 -5.42 -38.00 5.92
C VAL A 201 -6.15 -39.32 5.65
N ARG A 202 -6.98 -39.40 4.60
CA ARG A 202 -7.69 -40.64 4.25
C ARG A 202 -6.74 -41.82 3.99
N ARG A 203 -5.62 -41.58 3.28
CA ARG A 203 -4.61 -42.62 3.01
C ARG A 203 -3.90 -43.13 4.26
N ARG A 204 -3.75 -42.31 5.30
CA ARG A 204 -3.15 -42.70 6.58
C ARG A 204 -4.12 -43.44 7.50
N SER A 205 -5.43 -43.30 7.27
CA SER A 205 -6.49 -43.91 8.05
C SER A 205 -7.04 -45.21 7.44
N SER A 206 -6.57 -45.61 6.25
CA SER A 206 -6.85 -46.93 5.69
C SER A 206 -5.87 -47.96 6.28
N PRO A 207 -6.36 -48.98 7.01
CA PRO A 207 -5.55 -50.05 7.59
C PRO A 207 -4.93 -50.97 6.53
#